data_AF-A0A914VGS9-F1
#
_entry.id   AF-A0A914VGS9-F1
#
_cell.length_a   1.000
_cell.length_b   1.000
_cell.length_c   1.000
_cell.angle_alpha   90.00
_cell.angle_beta   90.00
_cell.angle_gamma   90.00
#
_symmetry.space_group_name_H-M   'P 1'
#
loop_
_entity.id
_entity.type
_entity.pdbx_description
1 polymer ?
#
loop_
_entity_poly.entity_id
_entity_poly.type
_entity_poly.pdbx_seq_one_letter_code
_entity_poly.pdbx_strand_id
1 'polypeptide(L)' 'MHPEMTPCQVLYAGQVGYVVANMRTVQEAAVGETLFDVGNDAVQAFPGFAPVKPNVFSGLFP' A
#
# COMPACT_ATOMS: atom_id res chain seq x y z
N MET A 1 -6.03 -19.30 9.85
CA MET A 1 -5.37 -18.05 10.26
C MET A 1 -3.88 -18.31 10.24
N HIS A 2 -3.13 -17.64 9.37
CA HIS A 2 -1.67 -17.78 9.26
C HIS A 2 -1.05 -16.45 9.71
N PRO A 3 -0.66 -16.31 10.99
CA PRO A 3 -0.05 -15.08 11.48
C PRO A 3 1.39 -14.91 10.98
N GLU A 4 2.04 -16.02 10.62
CA GLU A 4 3.36 -16.06 10.03
C GLU A 4 3.33 -15.67 8.54
N MET A 5 4.45 -15.20 8.01
CA MET A 5 4.60 -14.89 6.58
C MET A 5 4.64 -16.18 5.75
N THR A 6 3.47 -16.66 5.33
CA THR A 6 3.35 -17.79 4.41
C THR A 6 3.32 -17.29 2.96
N PRO A 7 4.25 -17.68 2.09
CA PRO A 7 4.21 -17.28 0.68
C PRO A 7 3.01 -17.91 -0.04
N CYS A 8 2.38 -17.13 -0.92
CA CYS A 8 1.32 -17.58 -1.80
C CYS A 8 1.69 -17.21 -3.25
N GLN A 9 1.29 -18.04 -4.22
CA GLN A 9 1.55 -17.75 -5.63
C GLN A 9 0.70 -16.60 -6.16
N VAL A 10 -0.55 -16.48 -5.71
CA VAL A 10 -1.52 -15.50 -6.21
C VAL A 10 -2.51 -15.08 -5.11
N LEU A 11 -3.02 -13.86 -5.21
CA LEU A 11 -4.14 -13.36 -4.40
C LEU A 11 -5.35 -13.12 -5.31
N TYR A 12 -6.49 -13.69 -4.94
CA TYR A 12 -7.76 -13.54 -5.64
C TYR A 12 -8.65 -12.49 -4.97
N ALA A 13 -9.72 -12.08 -5.66
CA ALA A 13 -10.70 -11.12 -5.14
C ALA A 13 -11.24 -11.56 -3.76
N GLY A 14 -11.24 -10.62 -2.81
CA GLY A 14 -11.68 -10.85 -1.43
C GLY A 14 -10.62 -11.46 -0.50
N GLN A 15 -9.44 -11.81 -1.01
CA GLN A 15 -8.34 -12.30 -0.18
C GLN A 15 -7.49 -11.15 0.37
N VAL A 16 -6.88 -11.39 1.52
CA VAL A 16 -5.98 -10.45 2.20
C VAL A 16 -4.61 -11.11 2.34
N GLY A 17 -3.55 -10.36 2.04
CA GLY A 17 -2.18 -10.87 2.07
C GLY A 17 -1.15 -9.75 1.94
N TYR A 18 0.06 -10.12 1.54
CA TYR A 18 1.17 -9.20 1.28
C TYR A 18 1.76 -9.44 -0.10
N VAL A 19 2.40 -8.41 -0.67
CA VAL A 19 3.09 -8.46 -1.96
C VAL A 19 4.48 -7.84 -1.78
N VAL A 20 5.51 -8.49 -2.31
CA VAL A 20 6.89 -7.99 -2.30
C VAL A 20 7.25 -7.54 -3.72
N ALA A 21 7.40 -6.24 -3.94
CA ALA A 21 7.60 -5.63 -5.25
C ALA A 21 8.93 -4.86 -5.39
N ASN A 22 9.94 -5.17 -4.56
CA ASN A 22 11.26 -4.51 -4.56
C ASN A 22 11.24 -2.97 -4.43
N MET A 23 10.25 -2.42 -3.74
CA MET A 23 10.17 -1.00 -3.41
C MET A 23 11.34 -0.60 -2.50
N ARG A 24 11.94 0.57 -2.73
CA ARG A 24 13.11 1.04 -1.96
C ARG A 24 12.69 1.84 -0.74
N THR A 25 11.60 2.60 -0.84
CA THR A 25 11.09 3.41 0.26
C THR A 25 9.62 3.13 0.53
N VAL A 26 9.20 3.40 1.76
CA VAL A 26 7.79 3.24 2.18
C VAL A 26 6.88 4.25 1.48
N GLN A 27 7.42 5.36 0.96
CA GLN A 27 6.63 6.33 0.22
C GLN A 27 6.13 5.81 -1.14
N GLU A 28 6.73 4.74 -1.67
CA GLU A 28 6.31 4.11 -2.92
C GLU A 28 5.01 3.28 -2.78
N ALA A 29 4.60 2.96 -1.55
CA ALA A 29 3.34 2.29 -1.26
C ALA A 29 2.59 3.04 -0.17
N ALA A 30 1.74 3.99 -0.57
CA ALA A 30 0.96 4.76 0.38
C ALA A 30 -0.23 3.96 0.93
N VAL A 31 -0.52 4.13 2.23
CA VAL A 31 -1.64 3.45 2.88
C VAL A 31 -2.96 3.94 2.30
N GLY A 32 -3.77 3.01 1.79
CA GLY A 32 -5.07 3.30 1.18
C GLY A 32 -5.04 3.50 -0.33
N GLU A 33 -3.88 3.37 -0.98
CA GLU A 33 -3.75 3.40 -2.43
C GLU A 33 -4.32 2.12 -3.08
N THR A 34 -4.55 2.16 -4.39
CA THR A 34 -5.02 1.01 -5.19
C THR A 34 -3.90 0.48 -6.08
N LEU A 35 -3.44 -0.75 -5.85
CA LEU A 35 -2.47 -1.44 -6.69
C LEU A 35 -3.18 -2.09 -7.90
N PHE A 36 -2.68 -1.86 -9.10
CA PHE A 36 -3.20 -2.47 -10.34
C PHE A 36 -2.07 -2.76 -11.33
N ASP A 37 -2.36 -3.59 -12.34
CA ASP A 37 -1.41 -3.93 -13.40
C ASP A 37 -1.22 -2.76 -14.38
N VAL A 38 0.01 -2.50 -14.79
CA VAL A 38 0.40 -1.39 -15.68
C VAL A 38 -0.30 -1.48 -17.05
N GLY A 39 -0.70 -2.69 -17.48
CA GLY A 39 -1.46 -2.87 -18.72
C GLY A 39 -2.96 -2.52 -18.62
N ASN A 40 -3.45 -2.10 -17.45
CA ASN A 40 -4.87 -1.88 -17.19
C ASN A 40 -5.14 -0.45 -16.71
N ASP A 41 -5.21 0.48 -17.67
CA ASP A 41 -5.46 1.91 -17.42
C ASP A 41 -6.90 2.23 -16.95
N ALA A 42 -7.79 1.23 -16.89
CA ALA A 42 -9.20 1.43 -16.57
C ALA A 42 -9.51 1.35 -15.06
N VAL A 43 -8.51 1.16 -14.19
CA VAL A 43 -8.75 1.01 -12.75
C VAL A 43 -8.98 2.37 -12.11
N GLN A 44 -10.23 2.61 -11.70
CA GLN A 44 -10.56 3.75 -10.88
C GLN A 44 -9.94 3.59 -9.49
N ALA A 45 -9.11 4.55 -9.09
CA ALA A 45 -8.54 4.58 -7.75
C ALA A 45 -9.64 4.59 -6.67
N PHE A 46 -9.37 3.90 -5.56
CA PHE A 46 -10.31 3.79 -4.45
C PHE A 46 -10.73 5.19 -3.94
N PRO A 47 -12.04 5.49 -3.90
CA PRO A 47 -12.51 6.80 -3.47
C PRO A 47 -12.16 7.02 -2.00
N GLY A 48 -11.50 8.14 -1.69
CA GLY A 48 -11.14 8.51 -0.33
C GLY A 48 -9.68 8.31 0.05
N PHE A 49 -8.83 7.85 -0.87
CA PHE A 49 -7.39 7.95 -0.69
C PHE A 49 -6.97 9.43 -0.63
N ALA A 50 -6.40 9.84 0.50
CA ALA A 50 -5.81 11.16 0.68
C ALA A 50 -4.43 10.99 1.34
N PRO A 51 -3.37 11.62 0.79
CA PRO A 51 -2.05 11.54 1.38
C PRO A 51 -2.09 12.10 2.81
N VAL A 52 -1.39 11.43 3.73
CA VAL A 52 -1.33 11.82 5.14
C VAL A 52 -0.72 13.22 5.24
N LYS A 53 -1.50 14.16 5.78
CA LYS A 53 -1.04 15.51 6.09
C LYS A 53 -0.62 15.56 7.57
N PRO A 54 0.65 15.90 7.88
CA PRO A 54 1.07 16.10 9.26
C PRO A 54 0.24 17.24 9.88
N ASN A 55 -0.43 16.96 11.00
CA ASN A 55 -1.32 17.92 11.67
C ASN A 55 -0.68 18.59 12.90
N VAL A 56 0.47 18.09 13.36
CA VAL A 56 1.19 18.60 14.53
C VAL A 56 2.66 18.71 14.19
N PHE A 57 3.25 19.87 14.49
CA PHE A 57 4.66 20.16 14.30
C PHE A 57 5.27 20.57 15.65
N SER A 58 6.49 20.12 15.92
CA SER A 58 7.30 20.56 17.06
C SER A 58 8.75 20.74 16.61
N GLY A 59 9.42 21.75 17.16
CA GLY A 59 10.84 21.99 16.88
C GLY A 59 11.72 21.08 17.72
N LEU A 60 12.49 20.20 17.06
CA LEU A 60 13.58 19.47 17.69
C LEU A 60 14.88 20.24 17.49
N PHE A 61 15.52 20.62 18.59
CA PHE A 61 16.88 21.15 18.64
C PHE A 61 17.80 20.09 19.28
N PRO A 62 19.07 19.96 18.82
CA PRO A 62 20.00 18.94 19.30
C PRO A 62 20.38 19.11 20.77
#